data_AF-A0A3D0T4Q1-F1
#
_entry.id   AF-A0A3D0T4Q1-F1
#
_cell.length_a   1.000
_cell.length_b   1.000
_cell.length_c   1.000
_cell.angle_alpha   90.00
_cell.angle_beta   90.00
_cell.angle_gamma   90.00
#
_symmetry.space_group_name_H-M   'P 1'
#
loop_
_entity.id
_entity.type
_entity.pdbx_description
1 polymer ?
#
loop_
_entity_poly.entity_id
_entity_poly.type
_entity_poly.pdbx_seq_one_letter_code
_entity_poly.pdbx_strand_id
1 'polypeptide(L)' 'YEQKSTIITSNLDFSEWGQAFPNKLLGAATLDRLRHNAYRLILEGESYRKLREHSDQTGRGGKSEK' A
#
# COMPACT_ATOMS: atom_id res chain seq x y z
N TYR A 1 11.37 -18.02 -12.37
CA TYR A 1 10.43 -17.04 -11.76
C TYR A 1 9.08 -17.23 -12.46
N GLU A 2 8.02 -16.51 -12.10
CA GLU A 2 6.70 -16.62 -12.80
C GLU A 2 5.95 -17.96 -12.67
N GLN A 3 6.19 -18.72 -11.60
CA GLN A 3 5.44 -19.96 -11.38
C GLN A 3 3.99 -19.70 -10.94
N LYS A 4 3.70 -18.51 -10.38
CA LYS A 4 2.40 -18.10 -9.85
C LYS A 4 2.22 -16.60 -9.95
N SER A 5 0.97 -16.17 -10.10
CA SER A 5 0.59 -14.76 -9.97
C SER A 5 0.90 -14.27 -8.56
N THR A 6 1.52 -13.10 -8.45
CA THR A 6 1.91 -12.49 -7.17
C THR A 6 1.39 -11.07 -7.11
N ILE A 7 0.72 -10.71 -6.02
CA ILE A 7 0.31 -9.33 -5.72
C ILE A 7 1.21 -8.81 -4.60
N ILE A 8 1.74 -7.60 -4.79
CA ILE A 8 2.58 -6.91 -3.80
C ILE A 8 1.97 -5.53 -3.56
N THR A 9 1.81 -5.16 -2.30
CA THR A 9 1.40 -3.82 -1.88
C THR A 9 2.58 -3.15 -1.20
N SER A 10 2.86 -1.90 -1.56
CA SER A 10 3.88 -1.08 -0.91
C SER A 10 3.32 0.32 -0.66
N ASN A 11 3.77 0.93 0.43
CA ASN A 11 3.54 2.35 0.72
C ASN A 11 4.70 3.24 0.22
N LEU A 12 5.76 2.64 -0.33
CA LEU A 12 6.91 3.34 -0.91
C LEU A 12 6.68 3.58 -2.39
N ASP A 13 7.12 4.74 -2.87
CA ASP A 13 7.19 4.99 -4.31
C ASP A 13 8.21 4.04 -4.95
N PHE A 14 8.00 3.69 -6.21
CA PHE A 14 8.87 2.76 -6.94
C PHE A 14 10.35 3.21 -6.95
N SER A 15 10.61 4.51 -7.00
CA SER A 15 11.97 5.07 -6.95
C SER A 15 12.71 4.77 -5.64
N GLU A 16 11.97 4.52 -4.56
CA GLU A 16 12.49 4.28 -3.22
C GLU A 16 12.75 2.79 -2.93
N TRP A 17 12.20 1.88 -3.75
CA TRP A 17 12.29 0.44 -3.51
C TRP A 17 13.72 -0.08 -3.48
N GLY A 18 14.66 0.56 -4.20
CA GLY A 18 16.07 0.21 -4.13
C GLY A 18 16.67 0.36 -2.74
N GLN A 19 16.14 1.27 -1.92
CA GLN A 19 16.58 1.50 -0.53
C GLN A 19 15.92 0.53 0.47
N ALA A 20 14.84 -0.14 0.08
CA ALA A 20 14.17 -1.13 0.93
C ALA A 20 15.01 -2.42 1.12
N PHE A 21 16.03 -2.62 0.28
CA PHE A 21 16.91 -3.79 0.34
C PHE A 21 18.25 -3.45 1.00
N PRO A 22 18.65 -4.15 2.09
CA PRO A 22 19.96 -3.98 2.69
C PRO A 22 21.12 -4.29 1.72
N ASN A 23 20.92 -5.26 0.83
CA ASN A 23 21.85 -5.60 -0.24
C ASN A 23 21.32 -5.08 -1.59
N LYS A 24 21.95 -4.03 -2.12
CA LYS A 24 21.53 -3.37 -3.35
C LYS A 24 21.57 -4.28 -4.58
N LEU A 25 22.54 -5.19 -4.69
CA LEU A 25 22.67 -6.10 -5.84
C LEU A 25 21.51 -7.11 -5.85
N LEU A 26 21.23 -7.71 -4.70
CA LEU A 26 20.12 -8.66 -4.57
C LEU A 26 18.76 -7.97 -4.72
N GLY A 27 18.64 -6.74 -4.19
CA GLY A 27 17.46 -5.90 -4.36
C GLY A 27 17.17 -5.59 -5.82
N ALA A 28 18.19 -5.14 -6.56
CA ALA A 28 18.07 -4.87 -7.99
C ALA A 28 17.64 -6.12 -8.77
N ALA A 29 18.28 -7.27 -8.54
CA ALA A 29 17.92 -8.53 -9.20
C ALA A 29 16.50 -9.02 -8.83
N THR A 30 16.06 -8.74 -7.60
CA THR A 30 14.69 -9.08 -7.16
C THR A 30 13.67 -8.17 -7.81
N LEU A 31 13.93 -6.86 -7.83
CA LEU A 31 13.06 -5.88 -8.47
C LEU A 31 12.92 -6.13 -9.98
N ASP A 32 14.02 -6.51 -10.64
CA ASP A 32 14.00 -6.90 -12.05
C ASP A 32 13.03 -8.05 -12.32
N ARG A 33 13.13 -9.14 -11.54
CA ARG A 33 12.21 -10.29 -11.64
C ARG A 33 10.77 -9.93 -11.32
N LEU A 34 10.53 -9.07 -10.35
CA LEU A 34 9.17 -8.62 -10.00
C LEU A 34 8.58 -7.76 -11.10
N ARG A 35 9.40 -6.94 -11.77
CA ARG A 35 8.94 -6.01 -12.80
C ARG A 35 8.74 -6.64 -14.17
N HIS A 36 9.46 -7.71 -14.48
CA HIS A 36 9.52 -8.30 -15.84
C HIS A 36 8.14 -8.39 -16.50
N ASN A 37 7.11 -8.85 -15.79
CA ASN A 37 5.73 -8.95 -16.29
C ASN A 37 4.69 -8.36 -15.32
N ALA A 38 5.02 -7.30 -14.60
CA ALA A 38 4.12 -6.69 -13.64
C ALA A 38 3.32 -5.50 -14.20
N TYR A 39 2.09 -5.38 -13.70
CA TYR A 39 1.27 -4.17 -13.83
C TYR A 39 1.41 -3.34 -12.57
N ARG A 40 1.67 -2.03 -12.74
CA ARG A 40 1.74 -1.09 -11.62
C ARG A 40 0.41 -0.36 -11.47
N LEU A 41 -0.16 -0.44 -10.27
CA LEU A 41 -1.34 0.31 -9.87
C LEU A 41 -0.93 1.33 -8.80
N ILE A 42 -1.11 2.61 -9.09
CA ILE A 42 -0.86 3.69 -8.13
C ILE A 42 -2.20 4.00 -7.46
N LEU A 43 -2.21 3.94 -6.12
CA LEU A 43 -3.40 4.23 -5.33
C LEU A 43 -3.24 5.62 -4.71
N GLU A 44 -4.13 6.54 -5.10
CA GLU A 44 -4.17 7.91 -4.62
C GLU A 44 -5.47 8.18 -3.87
N GLY A 45 -5.47 9.17 -2.98
CA GLY A 45 -6.65 9.61 -2.23
C GLY A 45 -6.49 9.51 -0.72
N GLU A 46 -7.56 9.88 0.00
CA GLU A 46 -7.56 9.84 1.46
C GLU A 46 -7.57 8.41 2.01
N SER A 47 -6.91 8.23 3.16
CA SER A 47 -6.94 6.95 3.87
C SER A 47 -8.37 6.57 4.26
N TYR A 48 -8.79 5.38 3.86
CA TYR A 48 -10.11 4.85 4.22
C TYR A 48 -10.33 4.75 5.74
N ARG A 49 -9.25 4.67 6.54
CA ARG A 49 -9.35 4.68 8.01
C ARG A 49 -9.89 6.01 8.54
N LYS A 50 -9.42 7.13 7.98
CA LYS A 50 -9.88 8.49 8.33
C LYS A 50 -11.36 8.68 7.99
N LEU A 51 -11.80 8.16 6.84
CA LEU A 51 -13.20 8.23 6.41
C LEU A 51 -14.14 7.49 7.37
N ARG A 52 -13.72 6.31 7.87
CA ARG A 52 -14.50 5.54 8.86
C ARG A 52 -14.60 6.23 10.22
N GLU A 53 -13.54 6.86 10.68
CA GLU A 53 -13.57 7.61 11.94
C GLU A 53 -14.57 8.78 11.89
N HIS A 54 -14.66 9.47 10.75
CA HIS A 54 -15.59 10.57 10.56
C HIS A 54 -17.06 10.12 10.47
N SER A 55 -17.33 8.92 9.92
CA SER A 55 -18.68 8.33 9.91
C SER A 55 -19.12 7.82 11.29
N ASP A 56 -18.19 7.35 12.12
CA ASP A 56 -18.54 6.83 13.46
C ASP A 56 -18.78 7.94 14.50
N GLN A 57 -18.18 9.13 14.31
CA GLN A 57 -18.40 10.29 15.20
C GLN A 57 -19.76 10.97 14.96
N THR A 58 -20.30 10.91 13.74
CA THR A 58 -21.62 11.48 13.43
C THR A 58 -22.80 10.68 14.03
N GLY A 59 -22.55 9.48 14.56
CA GLY A 59 -23.56 8.63 15.22
C GLY A 59 -23.62 8.69 16.76
N ARG A 60 -22.74 9.45 17.43
CA ARG A 60 -22.60 9.43 18.92
C ARG A 60 -23.10 10.67 19.66
N GLY A 61 -23.76 11.61 18.98
CA GLY A 61 -24.22 12.88 19.56
C GLY A 61 -25.63 12.90 20.21
N GLY A 62 -26.37 11.79 20.26
CA GLY A 62 -27.76 11.78 20.71
C GLY A 62 -28.02 10.83 21.88
N LYS A 63 -27.73 11.24 23.11
CA LYS A 63 -28.38 10.76 24.35
C LYS A 63 -27.96 11.61 25.54
N SER A 64 -28.62 12.75 25.69
CA SER A 64 -28.81 13.42 26.99
C SER A 64 -30.15 14.15 26.90
N GLU A 65 -31.22 13.50 27.35
CA GLU A 65 -32.31 14.14 28.11
C GLU A 65 -33.37 13.09 28.47
N LYS A 66 -33.45 12.75 29.77
CA LYS A 66 -34.65 12.62 30.61
C LYS A 66 -34.28 12.01 31.95
#